data_AF-A0A925XUL1-F1
#
_entry.id   AF-A0A925XUL1-F1
#
_cell.length_a   1.000
_cell.length_b   1.000
_cell.length_c   1.000
_cell.angle_alpha   90.00
_cell.angle_beta   90.00
_cell.angle_gamma   90.00
#
_symmetry.space_group_name_H-M   'P 1'
#
loop_
_entity.id
_entity.type
_entity.pdbx_description
1 polymer ?
#
loop_
_entity_poly.entity_id
_entity_poly.type
_entity_poly.pdbx_seq_one_letter_code
_entity_poly.pdbx_strand_id
1 'polypeptide(L)'
;MNAPLSPQSVRVQLNPDTPPRLREIPYNYTSFSDREIVMRLLGAEAWRVLDELRSERRTGRSARMLYEVLGDIWVVRRNPYLQDDLLDNPKRRAALIEALRHRLHEVDKRREPTSAANPNQERDAKVEQLLSAARKAVQAFEAEFRATWDLRKKARRELARHTRTDNVRFDGYARVTHVTDATDWRVEYPFVVLHPDHEDEVPGLVRSCIELGLTIIPR
;
A
#
# COMPACT_ATOMS: atom_id res chain seq x y z
N MET A 1 -23.98 -39.07 -6.60
CA MET A 1 -24.80 -37.91 -6.98
C MET A 1 -24.92 -37.00 -5.78
N ASN A 2 -24.18 -35.88 -5.76
CA ASN A 2 -24.25 -34.90 -4.68
C ASN A 2 -25.41 -33.96 -4.98
N ALA A 3 -26.49 -34.05 -4.19
CA ALA A 3 -27.59 -33.11 -4.28
C ALA A 3 -27.12 -31.71 -3.80
N PRO A 4 -27.53 -30.62 -4.47
CA PRO A 4 -27.18 -29.27 -4.03
C PRO A 4 -27.87 -28.95 -2.69
N LEU A 5 -27.10 -28.41 -1.75
CA LEU A 5 -27.61 -27.97 -0.44
C LEU A 5 -28.59 -26.80 -0.61
N SER A 6 -29.71 -26.84 0.12
CA SER A 6 -30.73 -25.79 0.07
C SER A 6 -30.17 -24.44 0.58
N PRO A 7 -30.50 -23.31 -0.06
CA PRO A 7 -29.92 -21.99 0.22
C PRO A 7 -30.15 -21.47 1.65
N GLN A 8 -31.06 -22.11 2.42
CA GLN A 8 -31.28 -21.80 3.84
C GLN A 8 -30.16 -22.29 4.77
N SER A 9 -29.28 -23.19 4.30
CA SER A 9 -28.17 -23.74 5.09
C SER A 9 -26.93 -22.83 5.13
N VAL A 10 -26.86 -21.79 4.29
CA VAL A 10 -25.79 -20.78 4.32
C VAL A 10 -26.26 -19.54 5.07
N ARG A 11 -26.61 -19.71 6.35
CA ARG A 11 -26.60 -18.56 7.27
C ARG A 11 -25.21 -18.47 7.86
N VAL A 12 -24.43 -17.51 7.36
CA VAL A 12 -23.23 -17.03 8.07
C VAL A 12 -23.67 -16.69 9.49
N GLN A 13 -23.24 -17.46 10.48
CA GLN A 13 -23.39 -17.11 11.89
C GLN A 13 -22.51 -15.88 12.14
N LEU A 14 -23.06 -14.70 11.88
CA LEU A 14 -22.49 -13.46 12.38
C LEU A 14 -22.74 -13.48 13.89
N ASN A 15 -21.69 -13.79 14.68
CA ASN A 15 -21.74 -13.66 16.13
C ASN A 15 -22.12 -12.20 16.47
N PRO A 16 -23.31 -11.94 17.04
CA PRO A 16 -23.76 -10.57 17.34
C PRO A 16 -22.94 -9.89 18.45
N ASP A 17 -22.16 -10.66 19.22
CA ASP A 17 -21.27 -10.19 20.28
C ASP A 17 -19.87 -9.77 19.80
N THR A 18 -19.56 -9.87 18.51
CA THR A 18 -18.33 -9.26 17.99
C THR A 18 -18.59 -7.78 17.77
N PRO A 19 -17.97 -6.86 18.55
CA PRO A 19 -18.15 -5.43 18.30
C PRO A 19 -17.79 -5.14 16.84
N PRO A 20 -18.61 -4.37 16.11
CA PRO A 20 -18.31 -4.03 14.73
C PRO A 20 -16.91 -3.43 14.70
N ARG A 21 -16.00 -4.04 13.92
CA ARG A 21 -14.64 -3.53 13.75
C ARG A 21 -14.75 -2.13 13.15
N LEU A 22 -14.75 -1.10 14.00
CA LEU A 22 -14.69 0.29 13.57
C LEU A 22 -13.37 0.46 12.83
N ARG A 23 -13.44 0.64 11.51
CA ARG A 23 -12.29 0.94 10.67
C ARG A 23 -11.92 2.40 10.87
N GLU A 24 -10.66 2.67 11.17
CA GLU A 24 -10.15 4.03 11.33
C GLU A 24 -9.53 4.57 10.03
N ILE A 25 -9.05 3.68 9.15
CA ILE A 25 -8.66 4.04 7.79
C ILE A 25 -9.92 4.17 6.93
N PRO A 26 -10.12 5.29 6.20
CA PRO A 26 -11.37 5.64 5.53
C PRO A 26 -11.69 4.82 4.27
N TYR A 27 -10.91 3.78 3.96
CA TYR A 27 -11.05 2.97 2.75
C TYR A 27 -11.48 1.56 3.11
N ASN A 28 -12.35 0.97 2.29
CA ASN A 28 -12.70 -0.43 2.44
C ASN A 28 -11.62 -1.29 1.77
N TYR A 29 -10.93 -2.09 2.57
CA TYR A 29 -9.96 -3.08 2.09
C TYR A 29 -10.27 -4.41 2.79
N THR A 30 -10.57 -5.42 1.99
CA THR A 30 -11.06 -6.72 2.49
C THR A 30 -9.93 -7.61 3.00
N SER A 31 -8.69 -7.40 2.54
CA SER A 31 -7.55 -8.29 2.82
C SER A 31 -6.69 -7.90 4.02
N PHE A 32 -6.88 -6.72 4.62
CA PHE A 32 -6.03 -6.27 5.75
C PHE A 32 -6.87 -5.64 6.86
N SER A 33 -6.29 -5.52 8.04
CA SER A 33 -6.73 -4.72 9.18
C SER A 33 -5.99 -3.38 9.27
N ASP A 34 -6.53 -2.40 10.02
CA ASP A 34 -5.84 -1.11 10.22
C ASP A 34 -4.46 -1.34 10.83
N ARG A 35 -4.38 -2.28 11.79
CA ARG A 35 -3.14 -2.76 12.40
C ARG A 35 -2.13 -3.21 11.36
N GLU A 36 -2.54 -4.05 10.43
CA GLU A 36 -1.65 -4.60 9.40
C GLU A 36 -1.14 -3.54 8.43
N ILE A 37 -1.97 -2.56 8.07
CA ILE A 37 -1.55 -1.43 7.25
C ILE A 37 -0.54 -0.59 8.02
N VAL A 38 -0.87 -0.20 9.27
CA VAL A 38 0.03 0.61 10.11
C VAL A 38 1.37 -0.09 10.29
N MET A 39 1.40 -1.38 10.61
CA MET A 39 2.65 -2.12 10.80
C MET A 39 3.48 -2.18 9.51
N ARG A 40 2.85 -2.35 8.34
CA ARG A 40 3.54 -2.37 7.04
C ARG A 40 4.08 -1.00 6.63
N LEU A 41 3.37 0.07 6.96
CA LEU A 41 3.77 1.43 6.58
C LEU A 41 4.74 2.07 7.57
N LEU A 42 4.51 1.88 8.88
CA LEU A 42 5.19 2.61 9.96
C LEU A 42 6.02 1.69 10.88
N GLY A 43 5.83 0.38 10.82
CA GLY A 43 6.49 -0.60 11.69
C GLY A 43 5.67 -0.96 12.94
N ALA A 44 6.07 -2.05 13.60
CA ALA A 44 5.39 -2.58 14.79
C ALA A 44 5.43 -1.62 15.99
N GLU A 45 6.52 -0.87 16.12
CA GLU A 45 6.69 0.10 17.20
C GLU A 45 5.69 1.26 17.09
N ALA A 46 5.47 1.79 15.89
CA ALA A 46 4.46 2.82 15.66
C ALA A 46 3.04 2.32 15.97
N TRP A 47 2.74 1.05 15.70
CA TRP A 47 1.45 0.46 16.11
C TRP A 47 1.29 0.45 17.63
N ARG A 48 2.33 0.05 18.39
CA ARG A 48 2.28 0.07 19.86
C ARG A 48 2.00 1.47 20.39
N VAL A 49 2.72 2.47 19.90
CA VAL A 49 2.52 3.87 20.30
C VAL A 49 1.12 4.37 19.97
N LEU A 50 0.57 3.98 18.80
CA LEU A 50 -0.82 4.30 18.44
C LEU A 50 -1.82 3.67 19.39
N ASP A 51 -1.63 2.41 19.78
CA ASP A 51 -2.54 1.70 20.69
C ASP A 51 -2.55 2.32 22.09
N GLU A 52 -1.36 2.70 22.59
CA GLU A 52 -1.23 3.46 23.84
C GLU A 52 -1.98 4.79 23.77
N LEU A 53 -1.77 5.58 22.70
CA LEU A 53 -2.45 6.88 22.52
C LEU A 53 -3.96 6.76 22.32
N ARG A 54 -4.47 5.64 21.79
CA ARG A 54 -5.91 5.38 21.64
C ARG A 54 -6.58 5.14 22.98
N SER A 55 -5.87 4.53 23.94
CA SER A 55 -6.39 4.30 25.29
C SER A 55 -6.66 5.62 26.05
N GLU A 56 -5.98 6.71 25.67
CA GLU A 56 -6.02 8.01 26.34
C GLU A 56 -7.22 8.92 25.98
N ARG A 57 -8.21 8.44 25.19
CA ARG A 57 -9.53 9.07 24.83
C ARG A 57 -9.55 10.55 24.38
N ARG A 58 -8.41 11.22 24.17
CA ARG A 58 -8.31 12.66 23.83
C ARG A 58 -7.97 13.00 22.37
N THR A 59 -7.67 12.03 21.50
CA THR A 59 -6.91 12.27 20.24
C THR A 59 -7.63 11.97 18.92
N GLY A 60 -8.97 12.03 18.87
CA GLY A 60 -9.74 11.59 17.70
C GLY A 60 -9.42 12.30 16.37
N ARG A 61 -9.20 13.61 16.37
CA ARG A 61 -8.99 14.37 15.11
C ARG A 61 -7.61 14.17 14.51
N SER A 62 -6.56 14.17 15.34
CA SER A 62 -5.18 13.96 14.88
C SER A 62 -4.94 12.52 14.45
N ALA A 63 -5.51 11.55 15.18
CA ALA A 63 -5.49 10.15 14.77
C ALA A 63 -6.17 9.94 13.41
N ARG A 64 -7.36 10.51 13.21
CA ARG A 64 -8.07 10.44 11.93
C ARG A 64 -7.23 10.99 10.76
N MET A 65 -6.58 12.14 10.92
CA MET A 65 -5.73 12.71 9.89
C MET A 65 -4.51 11.82 9.55
N LEU A 66 -3.92 11.18 10.56
CA LEU A 66 -2.87 10.19 10.34
C LEU A 66 -3.39 8.98 9.55
N TYR A 67 -4.55 8.43 9.92
CA TYR A 67 -5.16 7.33 9.18
C TYR A 67 -5.57 7.68 7.76
N GLU A 68 -5.98 8.92 7.50
CA GLU A 68 -6.21 9.42 6.14
C GLU A 68 -4.91 9.41 5.32
N VAL A 69 -3.78 9.86 5.89
CA VAL A 69 -2.47 9.81 5.23
C VAL A 69 -2.05 8.36 4.93
N LEU A 70 -2.19 7.46 5.90
CA LEU A 70 -1.88 6.04 5.70
C LEU A 70 -2.80 5.38 4.68
N GLY A 71 -4.08 5.75 4.69
CA GLY A 71 -5.08 5.28 3.74
C GLY A 71 -4.75 5.66 2.30
N ASP A 72 -4.38 6.93 2.07
CA ASP A 72 -4.00 7.42 0.74
C ASP A 72 -2.78 6.68 0.18
N ILE A 73 -1.74 6.50 1.00
CA ILE A 73 -0.55 5.72 0.62
C ILE A 73 -0.95 4.28 0.27
N TRP A 74 -1.77 3.67 1.13
CA TRP A 74 -2.19 2.29 0.98
C TRP A 74 -3.01 2.08 -0.29
N VAL A 75 -4.01 2.92 -0.55
CA VAL A 75 -4.87 2.83 -1.73
C VAL A 75 -4.05 2.90 -3.01
N VAL A 76 -3.07 3.81 -3.09
CA VAL A 76 -2.21 3.92 -4.27
C VAL A 76 -1.33 2.69 -4.42
N ARG A 77 -0.67 2.22 -3.35
CA ARG A 77 0.19 1.01 -3.42
C ARG A 77 -0.58 -0.24 -3.86
N ARG A 78 -1.89 -0.29 -3.60
CA ARG A 78 -2.75 -1.44 -3.84
C ARG A 78 -3.59 -1.33 -5.11
N ASN A 79 -3.44 -0.26 -5.89
CA ASN A 79 -4.19 -0.06 -7.11
C ASN A 79 -3.26 0.27 -8.28
N PRO A 80 -2.93 -0.71 -9.14
CA PRO A 80 -2.10 -0.50 -10.32
C PRO A 80 -2.56 0.64 -11.23
N TYR A 81 -3.87 0.90 -11.34
CA TYR A 81 -4.39 2.01 -12.14
C TYR A 81 -4.02 3.37 -11.54
N LEU A 82 -4.07 3.51 -10.21
CA LEU A 82 -3.63 4.74 -9.55
C LEU A 82 -2.11 4.90 -9.62
N GLN A 83 -1.35 3.81 -9.52
CA GLN A 83 0.10 3.86 -9.71
C GLN A 83 0.46 4.35 -11.11
N ASP A 84 -0.17 3.78 -12.15
CA ASP A 84 0.09 4.16 -13.54
C ASP A 84 -0.28 5.62 -13.79
N ASP A 85 -1.47 6.04 -13.35
CA ASP A 85 -1.91 7.44 -13.45
C ASP A 85 -0.93 8.42 -12.79
N LEU A 86 -0.43 8.11 -11.59
CA LEU A 86 0.51 8.97 -10.87
C LEU A 86 1.96 8.88 -11.39
N LEU A 87 2.32 7.79 -12.07
CA LEU A 87 3.58 7.69 -12.80
C LEU A 87 3.55 8.59 -14.05
N ASP A 88 2.43 8.59 -14.78
CA ASP A 88 2.25 9.32 -16.03
C ASP A 88 1.93 10.80 -15.83
N ASN A 89 1.40 11.17 -14.65
CA ASN A 89 1.03 12.55 -14.31
C ASN A 89 1.85 13.13 -13.14
N PRO A 90 3.07 13.66 -13.38
CA PRO A 90 3.95 14.20 -12.33
C PRO A 90 3.31 15.31 -11.48
N LYS A 91 2.45 16.16 -12.08
CA LYS A 91 1.74 17.22 -11.36
C LYS A 91 0.75 16.66 -10.34
N ARG A 92 0.00 15.63 -10.73
CA ARG A 92 -0.97 14.96 -9.84
C ARG A 92 -0.27 14.23 -8.70
N ARG A 93 0.86 13.57 -9.00
CA ARG A 93 1.75 12.99 -7.99
C ARG A 93 2.26 14.03 -7.00
N ALA A 94 2.77 15.16 -7.47
CA ALA A 94 3.25 16.23 -6.60
C ALA A 94 2.14 16.76 -5.69
N ALA A 95 0.94 17.01 -6.23
CA ALA A 95 -0.21 17.47 -5.45
C ALA A 95 -0.63 16.47 -4.36
N LEU A 96 -0.61 15.16 -4.65
CA LEU A 96 -0.87 14.13 -3.64
C LEU A 96 0.18 14.18 -2.52
N ILE A 97 1.48 14.16 -2.86
CA ILE A 97 2.56 14.19 -1.87
C ILE A 97 2.50 15.44 -1.00
N GLU A 98 2.23 16.60 -1.60
CA GLU A 98 2.05 17.86 -0.89
C GLU A 98 0.88 17.80 0.09
N ALA A 99 -0.27 17.26 -0.33
CA ALA A 99 -1.43 17.08 0.53
C ALA A 99 -1.13 16.17 1.74
N LEU A 100 -0.38 15.06 1.54
CA LEU A 100 0.04 14.18 2.63
C LEU A 100 0.95 14.90 3.63
N ARG A 101 1.95 15.63 3.13
CA ARG A 101 2.86 16.43 3.98
C ARG A 101 2.11 17.51 4.76
N HIS A 102 1.17 18.20 4.10
CA HIS A 102 0.34 19.22 4.73
C HIS A 102 -0.50 18.64 5.88
N ARG A 103 -1.14 17.47 5.69
CA ARG A 103 -1.90 16.81 6.77
C ARG A 103 -1.01 16.44 7.96
N LEU A 104 0.20 15.92 7.71
CA LEU A 104 1.15 15.63 8.79
C LEU A 104 1.60 16.89 9.53
N HIS A 105 1.77 18.01 8.81
CA HIS A 105 2.11 19.30 9.41
C HIS A 105 0.96 19.83 10.29
N GLU A 106 -0.29 19.68 9.87
CA GLU A 106 -1.46 20.05 10.68
C GLU A 106 -1.62 19.19 11.95
N VAL A 107 -1.19 17.93 11.91
CA VAL A 107 -1.10 17.10 13.13
C VAL A 107 0.00 17.60 14.07
N ASP A 108 1.15 18.00 13.52
CA ASP A 108 2.28 18.53 14.29
C ASP A 108 1.94 19.84 15.01
N LYS A 109 1.25 20.77 14.34
CA LYS A 109 0.78 22.03 14.95
C LYS A 109 -0.11 21.85 16.18
N ARG A 110 -0.75 20.68 16.31
CA ARG A 110 -1.64 20.37 17.44
C ARG A 110 -0.91 19.75 18.63
N ARG A 111 0.39 19.45 18.54
CA ARG A 111 1.24 19.32 19.72
C ARG A 111 1.37 20.72 20.32
N GLU A 112 0.91 20.94 21.54
CA GLU A 112 1.11 22.20 22.25
C GLU A 112 2.52 22.19 22.87
N PRO A 113 3.54 22.87 22.29
CA PRO A 113 4.91 22.75 22.78
C PRO A 113 5.18 23.65 23.99
N THR A 114 4.17 24.34 24.52
CA THR A 114 4.40 25.58 25.26
C THR A 114 3.80 25.55 26.66
N SER A 115 4.50 24.91 27.60
CA SER A 115 4.68 25.36 28.99
C SER A 115 5.63 24.41 29.73
N ALA A 116 6.56 24.94 30.53
CA ALA A 116 7.55 24.17 31.30
C ALA A 116 6.96 23.25 32.39
N ALA A 117 5.63 23.18 32.47
CA ALA A 117 4.86 22.23 33.27
C ALA A 117 3.75 21.62 32.39
N ASN A 118 4.12 21.04 31.23
CA ASN A 118 3.14 20.39 30.35
C ASN A 118 2.83 18.97 30.89
N PRO A 119 1.61 18.73 31.42
CA PRO A 119 1.22 17.40 31.90
C PRO A 119 1.15 16.34 30.78
N ASN A 120 1.31 16.74 29.51
CA ASN A 120 1.23 15.87 28.34
C ASN A 120 2.59 15.63 27.64
N GLN A 121 3.72 15.91 28.28
CA GLN A 121 5.05 15.77 27.66
C GLN A 121 5.30 14.35 27.10
N GLU A 122 4.94 13.31 27.84
CA GLU A 122 5.07 11.91 27.38
C GLU A 122 4.22 11.64 26.14
N ARG A 123 2.99 12.15 26.13
CA ARG A 123 2.07 12.04 24.99
C ARG A 123 2.62 12.76 23.77
N ASP A 124 3.15 13.96 23.94
CA ASP A 124 3.70 14.74 22.83
C ASP A 124 4.92 14.04 22.22
N ALA A 125 5.77 13.42 23.04
CA ALA A 125 6.88 12.59 22.57
C ALA A 125 6.39 11.38 21.74
N LYS A 126 5.35 10.68 22.21
CA LYS A 126 4.70 9.59 21.45
C LYS A 126 4.15 10.07 20.11
N VAL A 127 3.50 11.22 20.07
CA VAL A 127 3.00 11.83 18.82
C VAL A 127 4.15 12.19 17.87
N GLU A 128 5.28 12.68 18.40
CA GLU A 128 6.48 12.95 17.60
C GLU A 128 7.00 11.71 16.90
N GLN A 129 7.08 10.61 17.65
CA GLN A 129 7.57 9.33 17.15
C GLN A 129 6.70 8.84 15.99
N LEU A 130 5.37 8.95 16.12
CA LEU A 130 4.44 8.62 15.04
C LEU A 130 4.57 9.54 13.82
N LEU A 131 4.71 10.85 14.04
CA LEU A 131 4.90 11.80 12.95
C LEU A 131 6.21 11.57 12.21
N SER A 132 7.28 11.24 12.93
CA SER A 132 8.57 10.87 12.34
C SER A 132 8.44 9.63 11.46
N ALA A 133 7.78 8.57 11.96
CA ALA A 133 7.51 7.37 11.17
C ALA A 133 6.65 7.68 9.93
N ALA A 134 5.59 8.47 10.09
CA ALA A 134 4.70 8.84 8.99
C ALA A 134 5.39 9.68 7.91
N ARG A 135 6.26 10.62 8.31
CA ARG A 135 7.08 11.43 7.38
C ARG A 135 8.02 10.53 6.57
N LYS A 136 8.67 9.56 7.22
CA LYS A 136 9.50 8.55 6.53
C LYS A 136 8.68 7.72 5.54
N ALA A 137 7.46 7.32 5.91
CA ALA A 137 6.57 6.58 5.01
C ALA A 137 6.17 7.40 3.79
N VAL A 138 5.84 8.69 3.95
CA VAL A 138 5.54 9.60 2.83
C VAL A 138 6.76 9.78 1.92
N GLN A 139 7.96 9.95 2.50
CA GLN A 139 9.20 10.07 1.73
C GLN A 139 9.53 8.80 0.94
N ALA A 140 9.37 7.62 1.55
CA ALA A 140 9.56 6.35 0.87
C ALA A 140 8.54 6.17 -0.27
N PHE A 141 7.27 6.49 -0.01
CA PHE A 141 6.20 6.45 -1.02
C PHE A 141 6.48 7.37 -2.22
N GLU A 142 7.00 8.58 -2.00
CA GLU A 142 7.41 9.47 -3.08
C GLU A 142 8.58 8.90 -3.90
N ALA A 143 9.59 8.34 -3.22
CA ALA A 143 10.77 7.77 -3.86
C ALA A 143 10.43 6.52 -4.70
N GLU A 144 9.43 5.74 -4.29
CA GLU A 144 8.95 4.54 -5.00
C GLU A 144 8.55 4.82 -6.45
N PHE A 145 7.96 5.98 -6.73
CA PHE A 145 7.58 6.34 -8.11
C PHE A 145 8.79 6.46 -9.02
N ARG A 146 9.87 7.09 -8.54
CA ARG A 146 11.09 7.25 -9.33
C ARG A 146 11.77 5.89 -9.53
N ALA A 147 11.91 5.11 -8.47
CA ALA A 147 12.49 3.77 -8.54
C ALA A 147 11.71 2.87 -9.52
N THR A 148 10.37 2.91 -9.47
CA THR A 148 9.50 2.15 -10.38
C THR A 148 9.70 2.61 -11.83
N TRP A 149 9.74 3.92 -12.08
CA TRP A 149 9.98 4.45 -13.42
C TRP A 149 11.32 4.00 -13.99
N ASP A 150 12.40 4.09 -13.20
CA ASP A 150 13.75 3.70 -13.62
C ASP A 150 13.81 2.20 -13.91
N LEU A 151 13.20 1.37 -13.04
CA LEU A 151 13.14 -0.07 -13.26
C LEU A 151 12.30 -0.44 -14.50
N ARG A 152 11.16 0.22 -14.74
CA ARG A 152 10.34 0.01 -15.95
C ARG A 152 11.13 0.34 -17.21
N LYS A 153 11.89 1.43 -17.21
CA LYS A 153 12.74 1.82 -18.34
C LYS A 153 13.83 0.77 -18.60
N LYS A 154 14.52 0.31 -17.55
CA LYS A 154 15.55 -0.74 -17.68
C LYS A 154 14.94 -2.04 -18.19
N ALA A 155 13.83 -2.49 -17.60
CA ALA A 155 13.14 -3.72 -17.96
C ALA A 155 12.66 -3.71 -19.42
N ARG A 156 12.03 -2.62 -19.89
CA ARG A 156 11.65 -2.48 -21.30
C ARG A 156 12.83 -2.66 -22.24
N ARG A 157 13.97 -2.03 -21.92
CA ARG A 157 15.16 -2.07 -22.78
C ARG A 157 15.75 -3.48 -22.89
N GLU A 158 15.80 -4.22 -21.80
CA GLU A 158 16.39 -5.57 -21.80
C GLU A 158 15.42 -6.59 -22.39
N LEU A 159 14.14 -6.55 -22.01
CA LEU A 159 13.14 -7.53 -22.43
C LEU A 159 12.71 -7.38 -23.90
N ALA A 160 12.67 -6.16 -24.43
CA ALA A 160 12.34 -5.91 -25.84
C ALA A 160 13.41 -6.42 -26.83
N ARG A 161 14.54 -6.96 -26.35
CA ARG A 161 15.50 -7.68 -27.20
C ARG A 161 15.07 -9.10 -27.53
N HIS A 162 14.12 -9.64 -26.75
CA HIS A 162 13.73 -11.05 -26.82
C HIS A 162 12.29 -11.25 -27.25
N THR A 163 11.47 -10.21 -27.20
CA THR A 163 10.07 -10.23 -27.60
C THR A 163 9.64 -8.85 -28.09
N ARG A 164 8.44 -8.74 -28.68
CA ARG A 164 7.91 -7.45 -29.12
C ARG A 164 7.59 -6.53 -27.94
N THR A 165 7.60 -5.22 -28.15
CA THR A 165 7.40 -4.25 -27.06
C THR A 165 6.01 -4.32 -26.42
N ASP A 166 4.99 -4.69 -27.18
CA ASP A 166 3.61 -4.91 -26.75
C ASP A 166 3.41 -6.18 -25.91
N ASN A 167 4.39 -7.10 -25.96
CA ASN A 167 4.44 -8.28 -25.11
C ASN A 167 5.02 -7.99 -23.72
N VAL A 168 5.55 -6.78 -23.48
CA VAL A 168 6.10 -6.34 -22.19
C VAL A 168 5.14 -5.36 -21.51
N ARG A 169 4.22 -5.89 -20.70
CA ARG A 169 3.06 -5.14 -20.18
C ARG A 169 3.22 -4.73 -18.73
N PHE A 170 3.13 -3.41 -18.48
CA PHE A 170 3.19 -2.81 -17.15
C PHE A 170 1.86 -2.21 -16.69
N ASP A 171 0.86 -2.22 -17.57
CA ASP A 171 -0.42 -1.56 -17.34
C ASP A 171 -1.23 -2.27 -16.25
N GLY A 172 -2.10 -1.49 -15.61
CA GLY A 172 -2.96 -1.98 -14.54
C GLY A 172 -3.84 -3.16 -14.94
N TYR A 173 -4.31 -3.23 -16.19
CA TYR A 173 -5.17 -4.34 -16.64
C TYR A 173 -4.40 -5.67 -16.67
N ALA A 174 -3.23 -5.70 -17.32
CA ALA A 174 -2.37 -6.88 -17.33
C ALA A 174 -1.97 -7.30 -15.91
N ARG A 175 -1.57 -6.35 -15.06
CA ARG A 175 -1.13 -6.64 -13.68
C ARG A 175 -2.26 -7.15 -12.79
N VAL A 176 -3.48 -6.62 -12.93
CA VAL A 176 -4.65 -7.05 -12.14
C VAL A 176 -5.15 -8.41 -12.58
N THR A 177 -5.19 -8.69 -13.89
CA THR A 177 -5.65 -9.99 -14.42
C THR A 177 -4.71 -11.14 -14.06
N HIS A 178 -3.42 -10.86 -13.86
CA HIS A 178 -2.40 -11.86 -13.55
C HIS A 178 -1.99 -11.86 -12.07
N VAL A 179 -2.76 -11.22 -11.18
CA VAL A 179 -2.57 -11.37 -9.73
C VAL A 179 -2.97 -12.81 -9.31
N THR A 180 -2.11 -13.52 -8.59
CA THR A 180 -2.31 -14.94 -8.20
C THR A 180 -3.11 -15.09 -6.91
N ASP A 181 -3.85 -16.19 -6.80
CA ASP A 181 -4.42 -16.71 -5.53
C ASP A 181 -3.37 -17.44 -4.66
N ALA A 182 -2.25 -17.90 -5.26
CA ALA A 182 -1.10 -18.49 -4.56
C ALA A 182 -0.35 -17.51 -3.62
N THR A 183 -0.78 -16.24 -3.60
CA THR A 183 -0.37 -15.19 -2.67
C THR A 183 -1.63 -14.67 -1.99
N ASP A 184 -2.13 -15.43 -1.02
CA ASP A 184 -3.21 -15.11 -0.07
C ASP A 184 -3.98 -13.82 -0.41
N TRP A 185 -4.86 -13.89 -1.40
CA TRP A 185 -5.63 -12.77 -1.96
C TRP A 185 -4.89 -11.43 -2.07
N ARG A 186 -4.33 -11.18 -3.26
CA ARG A 186 -3.93 -9.86 -3.75
C ARG A 186 -2.68 -9.27 -3.10
N VAL A 187 -1.95 -9.93 -2.20
CA VAL A 187 -0.87 -9.28 -1.39
C VAL A 187 0.16 -8.50 -2.22
N GLU A 188 0.56 -9.03 -3.38
CA GLU A 188 1.55 -8.38 -4.26
C GLU A 188 1.07 -8.40 -5.72
N TYR A 189 1.26 -7.29 -6.43
CA TYR A 189 0.98 -7.20 -7.86
C TYR A 189 2.24 -7.52 -8.65
N PRO A 190 2.16 -8.24 -9.79
CA PRO A 190 3.33 -8.44 -10.64
C PRO A 190 3.89 -7.09 -11.09
N PHE A 191 5.21 -6.99 -11.17
CA PHE A 191 5.88 -5.79 -11.67
C PHE A 191 5.64 -5.59 -13.18
N VAL A 192 5.74 -6.69 -13.94
CA VAL A 192 5.54 -6.76 -15.39
C VAL A 192 4.90 -8.10 -15.75
N VAL A 193 4.08 -8.12 -16.79
CA VAL A 193 3.51 -9.35 -17.39
C VAL A 193 4.11 -9.50 -18.78
N LEU A 194 4.59 -10.71 -19.09
CA LEU A 194 5.22 -11.04 -20.37
C LEU A 194 4.34 -12.01 -21.15
N HIS A 195 4.12 -11.72 -22.43
CA HIS A 195 3.33 -12.55 -23.35
C HIS A 195 4.19 -12.95 -24.56
N PRO A 196 5.17 -13.85 -24.42
CA PRO A 196 5.95 -14.30 -25.58
C PRO A 196 5.04 -14.96 -26.62
N ASP A 197 5.31 -14.72 -27.90
CA ASP A 197 4.53 -15.31 -29.00
C ASP A 197 5.04 -16.71 -29.38
N HIS A 198 6.31 -16.99 -29.11
CA HIS A 198 6.99 -18.23 -29.47
C HIS A 198 7.86 -18.76 -28.32
N GLU A 199 8.07 -20.08 -28.29
CA GLU A 199 8.81 -20.76 -27.22
C GLU A 199 10.30 -20.35 -27.16
N ASP A 200 10.89 -19.98 -28.29
CA ASP A 200 12.30 -19.57 -28.40
C ASP A 200 12.59 -18.18 -27.78
N GLU A 201 11.56 -17.38 -27.53
CA GLU A 201 11.66 -16.10 -26.81
C GLU A 201 11.91 -16.30 -25.31
N VAL A 202 11.35 -17.39 -24.74
CA VAL A 202 11.30 -17.65 -23.30
C VAL A 202 12.68 -17.67 -22.63
N PRO A 203 13.72 -18.36 -23.18
CA PRO A 203 15.04 -18.40 -22.54
C PRO A 203 15.68 -17.02 -22.39
N GLY A 204 15.48 -16.12 -23.36
CA GLY A 204 15.98 -14.75 -23.31
C GLY A 204 15.28 -13.94 -22.22
N LEU A 205 13.95 -14.00 -22.19
CA LEU A 205 13.13 -13.33 -21.18
C LEU A 205 13.48 -13.78 -19.76
N VAL A 206 13.63 -15.08 -19.53
CA VAL A 206 14.00 -15.63 -18.21
C VAL A 206 15.35 -15.09 -17.75
N ARG A 207 16.38 -15.12 -18.62
CA ARG A 207 17.71 -14.58 -18.28
C ARG A 207 17.65 -13.09 -17.94
N SER A 208 16.98 -12.28 -18.76
CA SER A 208 16.83 -10.84 -18.49
C SER A 208 16.05 -10.57 -17.20
N CYS A 209 15.01 -11.35 -16.89
CA CYS A 209 14.29 -11.23 -15.62
C CYS A 209 15.20 -11.50 -14.41
N ILE A 210 16.06 -12.53 -14.48
CA ILE A 210 17.03 -12.84 -13.42
C ILE A 210 18.05 -11.70 -13.26
N GLU A 211 18.58 -11.16 -14.35
CA GLU A 211 19.51 -10.01 -14.34
C GLU A 211 18.88 -8.72 -13.79
N LEU A 212 17.57 -8.57 -13.95
CA LEU A 212 16.78 -7.49 -13.37
C LEU A 212 16.42 -7.72 -11.89
N GLY A 213 16.76 -8.89 -11.32
CA GLY A 213 16.41 -9.26 -9.95
C GLY A 213 14.92 -9.58 -9.76
N LEU A 214 14.21 -9.94 -10.84
CA LEU A 214 12.78 -10.24 -10.82
C LEU A 214 12.54 -11.72 -10.53
N THR A 215 11.52 -11.99 -9.70
CA THR A 215 11.00 -13.35 -9.51
C THR A 215 10.02 -13.68 -10.63
N ILE A 216 10.09 -14.90 -11.16
CA ILE A 216 9.29 -15.35 -12.30
C ILE A 216 8.22 -16.32 -11.80
N ILE A 217 6.98 -16.08 -12.21
CA ILE A 217 5.85 -16.99 -11.94
C ILE A 217 5.24 -17.34 -13.30
N PRO A 218 5.39 -18.59 -13.79
CA PRO A 218 4.77 -19.02 -15.03
C PRO A 218 3.24 -19.09 -14.86
N ARG A 219 2.51 -18.76 -15.93
CA ARG A 219 1.05 -18.73 -16.01
C ARG A 219 0.59 -19.36 -17.31
#